data_AF-A0A954QFS0-F1
#
_entry.id   AF-A0A954QFS0-F1
#
_cell.length_a   1.000
_cell.length_b   1.000
_cell.length_c   1.000
_cell.angle_alpha   90.00
_cell.angle_beta   90.00
_cell.angle_gamma   90.00
#
_symmetry.space_group_name_H-M   'P 1'
#
loop_
_entity.id
_entity.type
_entity.pdbx_description
1 polymer ?
#
loop_
_entity_poly.entity_id
_entity_poly.type
_entity_poly.pdbx_seq_one_letter_code
_entity_poly.pdbx_strand_id
1 'polypeptide(L)'
;MDDQWLATLRCPFSGQNLRRMTGDERRALNEQIVAGTVFTRVGTRVQQPIDDGLCTLDGNWLYPIVAAIPQLVAAEAIELTARQSASPPVPDNSMKEVRER
;
A
#
# COMPACT_ATOMS: atom_id res chain seq x y z
N MET A 1 -14.58 9.30 -12.98
CA MET A 1 -13.67 8.56 -13.86
C MET A 1 -14.49 7.55 -14.65
N ASP A 2 -14.18 7.35 -15.93
CA ASP A 2 -14.86 6.40 -16.81
C ASP A 2 -14.08 5.09 -16.92
N ASP A 3 -14.78 3.95 -17.01
CA ASP A 3 -14.16 2.62 -17.00
C ASP A 3 -13.25 2.36 -18.21
N GLN A 4 -13.50 3.06 -19.33
CA GLN A 4 -12.69 2.96 -20.54
C GLN A 4 -11.24 3.44 -20.32
N TRP A 5 -11.02 4.43 -19.45
CA TRP A 5 -9.67 4.91 -19.10
C TRP A 5 -8.95 3.94 -18.16
N LEU A 6 -9.70 3.32 -17.26
CA LEU A 6 -9.17 2.33 -16.33
C LEU A 6 -8.54 1.15 -17.07
N ALA A 7 -9.15 0.75 -18.20
CA ALA A 7 -8.67 -0.34 -19.05
C ALA A 7 -7.29 -0.07 -19.68
N THR A 8 -6.80 1.17 -19.71
CA THR A 8 -5.47 1.54 -20.21
C THR A 8 -4.43 1.63 -19.09
N LEU A 9 -4.85 1.85 -17.83
CA LEU A 9 -3.93 1.94 -16.69
C LEU A 9 -3.36 0.57 -16.34
N ARG A 10 -2.10 0.58 -15.91
CA ARG A 10 -1.36 -0.63 -15.52
C ARG A 10 -0.66 -0.41 -14.19
N CYS A 11 -0.51 -1.49 -13.44
CA CYS A 11 0.28 -1.53 -12.22
C CYS A 11 1.75 -1.16 -12.55
N PRO A 12 2.36 -0.17 -11.89
CA PRO A 12 3.76 0.22 -12.11
C PRO A 12 4.78 -0.87 -11.74
N PHE A 13 4.39 -1.92 -11.01
CA PHE A 13 5.31 -3.01 -10.65
C PHE A 13 5.29 -4.18 -11.63
N SER A 14 4.08 -4.65 -11.93
CA SER A 14 3.84 -5.93 -12.60
C SER A 14 3.30 -5.76 -14.00
N GLY A 15 2.87 -4.56 -14.39
CA GLY A 15 2.16 -4.32 -15.64
C GLY A 15 0.77 -4.95 -15.69
N GLN A 16 0.22 -5.40 -14.57
CA GLN A 16 -1.12 -5.97 -14.49
C GLN A 16 -2.20 -4.90 -14.64
N ASN A 17 -3.41 -5.33 -15.02
CA ASN A 17 -4.59 -4.47 -15.02
C ASN A 17 -4.94 -4.04 -13.59
N LEU A 18 -5.62 -2.90 -13.51
CA LEU A 18 -6.16 -2.35 -12.28
C LEU A 18 -7.69 -2.39 -12.34
N ARG A 19 -8.31 -2.55 -11.18
CA ARG A 19 -9.76 -2.41 -10.99
C ARG A 19 -10.03 -1.38 -9.90
N ARG A 20 -11.24 -0.84 -9.86
CA ARG A 20 -11.65 -0.04 -8.70
C ARG A 20 -11.82 -0.93 -7.47
N MET A 21 -11.52 -0.33 -6.33
CA MET A 21 -11.88 -0.84 -5.02
C MET A 21 -13.39 -0.84 -4.87
N THR A 22 -13.94 -1.89 -4.26
CA THR A 22 -15.37 -1.97 -3.95
C THR A 22 -15.70 -1.23 -2.65
N GLY A 23 -16.98 -0.95 -2.41
CA GLY A 23 -17.42 -0.30 -1.18
C GLY A 23 -17.12 -1.11 0.09
N ASP A 24 -17.23 -2.44 0.02
CA ASP A 24 -16.92 -3.34 1.13
C ASP A 24 -15.42 -3.42 1.42
N GLU A 25 -14.59 -3.47 0.37
CA GLU A 25 -13.13 -3.42 0.49
C GLU A 25 -12.67 -2.11 1.13
N ARG A 26 -13.26 -0.98 0.72
CA ARG A 26 -13.00 0.32 1.31
C ARG A 26 -13.35 0.36 2.79
N ARG A 27 -14.52 -0.18 3.16
CA ARG A 27 -14.96 -0.22 4.56
C ARG A 27 -13.97 -1.02 5.40
N ALA A 28 -13.63 -2.23 4.96
CA ALA A 28 -12.69 -3.11 5.65
C ALA A 28 -11.27 -2.52 5.73
N LEU A 29 -10.81 -1.82 4.68
CA LEU A 29 -9.51 -1.15 4.69
C LEU A 29 -9.49 0.01 5.68
N ASN A 30 -10.54 0.84 5.70
CA ASN A 30 -10.62 1.99 6.60
C ASN A 30 -10.68 1.57 8.08
N GLU A 31 -11.35 0.46 8.39
CA GLU A 31 -11.31 -0.14 9.74
C GLU A 31 -9.87 -0.51 10.15
N GLN A 32 -9.10 -1.12 9.24
CA GLN A 32 -7.69 -1.47 9.49
C GLN A 32 -6.78 -0.24 9.59
N ILE A 33 -7.04 0.81 8.81
CA ILE A 33 -6.30 2.09 8.89
C ILE A 33 -6.51 2.71 10.28
N VAL A 34 -7.74 2.74 10.78
CA VAL A 34 -8.07 3.23 12.13
C VAL A 34 -7.39 2.37 13.20
N ALA A 35 -7.37 1.05 13.02
CA ALA A 35 -6.64 0.13 13.90
C ALA A 35 -5.11 0.30 13.83
N GLY A 36 -4.58 0.94 12.78
CA GLY A 36 -3.16 1.22 12.63
C GLY A 36 -2.33 0.10 12.05
N THR A 37 -2.97 -0.87 11.39
CA THR A 37 -2.30 -2.08 10.89
C THR A 37 -2.01 -2.02 9.40
N VAL A 38 -2.30 -0.89 8.75
CA VAL A 38 -2.14 -0.70 7.30
C VAL A 38 -0.88 0.12 7.03
N PHE A 39 -0.07 -0.40 6.12
CA PHE A 39 1.20 0.19 5.73
C PHE A 39 1.30 0.30 4.21
N THR A 40 2.08 1.27 3.75
CA THR A 40 2.54 1.34 2.38
C THR A 40 3.61 0.27 2.14
N ARG A 41 3.93 0.02 0.87
CA ARG A 41 4.96 -0.93 0.44
C ARG A 41 6.33 -0.67 1.10
N VAL A 42 6.64 0.59 1.40
CA VAL A 42 7.90 0.98 2.08
C VAL A 42 7.81 0.96 3.61
N GLY A 43 6.69 0.50 4.17
CA GLY A 43 6.47 0.37 5.60
C GLY A 43 6.00 1.65 6.30
N THR A 44 5.57 2.68 5.56
CA THR A 44 4.98 3.87 6.18
C THR A 44 3.54 3.59 6.59
N ARG A 45 3.18 3.91 7.83
CA ARG A 45 1.80 3.72 8.31
C ARG A 45 0.83 4.64 7.58
N VAL A 46 -0.27 4.08 7.09
CA VAL A 46 -1.38 4.85 6.52
C VAL A 46 -2.21 5.40 7.68
N GLN A 47 -2.42 6.71 7.71
CA GLN A 47 -3.10 7.40 8.82
C GLN A 47 -4.46 7.98 8.42
N GLN A 48 -4.71 8.15 7.13
CA GLN A 48 -5.92 8.75 6.61
C GLN A 48 -6.79 7.69 5.94
N PRO A 49 -8.11 7.69 6.20
CA PRO A 49 -9.03 6.80 5.50
C PRO A 49 -9.03 7.11 3.99
N ILE A 50 -9.33 6.09 3.20
CA ILE A 50 -9.35 6.16 1.74
C ILE A 50 -10.79 6.26 1.25
N ASP A 51 -11.05 7.22 0.37
CA ASP A 51 -12.35 7.44 -0.26
C ASP A 51 -12.56 6.54 -1.49
N ASP A 52 -11.53 6.41 -2.31
CA ASP A 52 -11.51 5.58 -3.51
C ASP A 52 -10.07 5.12 -3.84
N GLY A 53 -9.94 4.04 -4.61
CA GLY A 53 -8.65 3.43 -4.87
C GLY A 53 -8.69 2.43 -6.02
N LEU A 54 -7.51 2.16 -6.58
CA LEU A 54 -7.30 1.16 -7.62
C LEU A 54 -6.56 -0.04 -7.03
N CYS A 55 -7.17 -1.21 -7.14
CA CYS A 55 -6.58 -2.47 -6.70
C CYS A 55 -5.93 -3.20 -7.87
N THR A 56 -4.84 -3.92 -7.62
CA THR A 56 -4.39 -4.97 -8.53
C THR A 56 -5.43 -6.09 -8.59
N LEU A 57 -5.52 -6.81 -9.72
CA LEU A 57 -6.48 -7.91 -9.87
C LEU A 57 -6.29 -9.01 -8.82
N ASP A 58 -5.04 -9.26 -8.42
CA ASP A 58 -4.70 -10.26 -7.39
C ASP A 58 -5.03 -9.76 -5.97
N GLY A 59 -5.47 -8.51 -5.80
CA GLY A 59 -5.90 -7.95 -4.52
C GLY A 59 -4.77 -7.67 -3.54
N ASN A 60 -3.51 -7.66 -3.97
CA ASN A 60 -2.36 -7.47 -3.07
C ASN A 60 -2.05 -6.00 -2.81
N TRP A 61 -2.27 -5.13 -3.79
CA TRP A 61 -1.87 -3.72 -3.72
C TRP A 61 -3.03 -2.79 -4.04
N LEU A 62 -3.10 -1.67 -3.34
CA LEU A 62 -4.01 -0.57 -3.59
C LEU A 62 -3.25 0.73 -3.85
N TYR A 63 -3.68 1.46 -4.86
CA TYR A 63 -3.25 2.83 -5.15
C TYR A 63 -4.39 3.79 -4.81
N PRO A 64 -4.21 4.72 -3.86
CA PRO A 64 -5.28 5.63 -3.48
C PRO A 64 -5.59 6.63 -4.59
N ILE A 65 -6.85 7.03 -4.69
CA ILE A 65 -7.29 8.13 -5.54
C ILE A 65 -7.53 9.34 -4.63
N VAL A 66 -6.72 10.38 -4.81
CA VAL A 66 -6.81 11.62 -4.01
C VAL A 66 -7.16 12.76 -4.95
N ALA A 67 -8.19 13.53 -4.61
CA ALA A 67 -8.69 14.61 -5.48
C ALA A 67 -8.95 14.16 -6.93
N ALA A 68 -9.53 12.97 -7.11
CA ALA A 68 -9.78 12.32 -8.40
C ALA A 68 -8.52 11.97 -9.23
N ILE A 69 -7.33 11.97 -8.62
CA ILE A 69 -6.07 11.60 -9.26
C ILE A 69 -5.56 10.29 -8.63
N PRO A 70 -5.42 9.20 -9.40
CA PRO A 70 -4.78 7.97 -8.93
C PRO A 70 -3.30 8.19 -8.66
N GLN A 71 -2.86 7.94 -7.43
CA GLN A 71 -1.45 7.97 -7.06
C GLN A 71 -0.80 6.64 -7.44
N LEU A 72 -0.37 6.50 -8.70
CA LEU A 72 0.35 5.31 -9.19
C LEU A 72 1.84 5.34 -8.80
N VAL A 73 2.11 5.69 -7.54
CA VAL A 73 3.46 5.79 -6.99
C VAL A 73 3.84 4.47 -6.32
N ALA A 74 4.91 3.88 -6.83
CA ALA A 74 5.46 2.61 -6.39
C ALA A 74 5.70 2.48 -4.88
N ALA A 75 6.17 3.55 -4.24
CA ALA A 75 6.48 3.54 -2.81
C ALA A 75 5.21 3.66 -1.94
N GLU A 76 4.16 4.30 -2.47
CA GLU A 76 2.94 4.64 -1.73
C GLU A 76 1.83 3.61 -1.87
N ALA A 77 2.03 2.57 -2.70
CA ALA A 77 1.09 1.46 -2.82
C ALA A 77 0.82 0.86 -1.43
N ILE A 78 -0.46 0.72 -1.09
CA ILE A 78 -0.95 0.19 0.18
C ILE A 78 -1.04 -1.33 0.07
N GLU A 79 -0.48 -2.05 1.04
CA GLU A 79 -0.56 -3.50 1.11
C GLU A 79 -1.94 -3.92 1.62
N LEU A 80 -2.68 -4.71 0.83
CA LEU A 80 -4.04 -5.19 1.16
C LEU A 80 -4.02 -6.59 1.77
N THR A 81 -3.11 -7.45 1.30
CA THR A 81 -2.84 -8.75 1.92
C THR A 81 -1.99 -8.50 3.15
N ALA A 82 -2.64 -8.38 4.30
CA ALA A 82 -1.97 -8.16 5.57
C ALA A 82 -0.76 -9.10 5.71
N ARG A 83 0.43 -8.53 5.68
CA ARG A 83 1.63 -9.20 6.17
C ARG A 83 1.47 -9.31 7.68
N GLN A 84 0.93 -10.44 8.13
CA GLN A 84 0.95 -10.80 9.55
C GLN A 84 2.43 -10.86 9.97
N SER A 85 2.87 -9.81 10.66
CA SER A 85 4.10 -9.71 11.44
C SER A 85 5.35 -10.30 10.77
N ALA A 86 6.06 -9.48 10.02
CA ALA A 86 7.51 -9.48 10.07
C ALA A 86 7.99 -8.08 9.71
N SER A 87 8.25 -7.26 10.75
CA SER A 87 9.13 -6.09 10.63
C SER A 87 10.34 -6.48 9.76
N PRO A 88 10.77 -5.69 8.78
CA PRO A 88 12.13 -5.87 8.27
C PRO A 88 13.06 -5.76 9.48
N PRO A 89 14.08 -6.63 9.64
CA PRO A 89 15.11 -6.41 10.63
C PRO A 89 15.71 -5.05 10.29
N VAL A 90 15.50 -4.06 11.15
CA VAL A 90 16.32 -2.86 11.15
C VAL A 90 17.75 -3.40 11.28
N PRO A 91 18.67 -3.12 10.35
CA PRO A 91 20.05 -3.51 10.55
C PRO A 91 20.53 -2.77 11.80
N ASP A 92 20.62 -3.51 12.91
CA ASP A 92 21.25 -3.05 14.13
C ASP A 92 22.73 -2.86 13.82
N ASN A 93 23.09 -1.65 13.40
CA ASN A 93 24.48 -1.26 13.26
C ASN A 93 25.06 -0.91 14.64
N SER A 94 24.92 -1.84 15.58
CA SER A 94 25.71 -1.91 16.80
C SER A 94 27.15 -2.23 16.41
N MET A 95 27.86 -1.18 16.01
CA MET A 95 29.30 -1.17 15.86
C MET A 95 29.89 -1.56 17.22
N LYS A 96 30.31 -2.82 17.36
CA LYS A 96 30.99 -3.31 18.56
C LYS A 96 32.24 -2.46 18.81
N GLU A 97 32.20 -1.61 19.84
CA GLU A 97 33.39 -1.23 20.57
C GLU A 97 34.08 -2.53 21.06
N VAL A 98 35.27 -2.81 20.55
CA VAL A 98 36.27 -3.55 21.32
C VAL A 98 37.37 -2.56 21.65
N ARG A 99 37.33 -2.14 22.92
CA ARG A 99 38.42 -1.45 23.61
C ARG A 99 39.59 -2.40 23.82
N GLU A 100 40.79 -1.90 23.51
CA GLU A 100 42.06 -2.04 24.23
C GLU A 100 42.47 -3.43 24.76
N ARG A 101 43.54 -4.02 24.18
CA ARG A 101 44.88 -4.22 24.80
C ARG A 101 45.95 -4.44 23.74
#